data_AF-A0A661YU22-F1
#
_entry.id   AF-A0A661YU22-F1
#
_cell.length_a   1.000
_cell.length_b   1.000
_cell.length_c   1.000
_cell.angle_alpha   90.00
_cell.angle_beta   90.00
_cell.angle_gamma   90.00
#
_symmetry.space_group_name_H-M   'P 1'
#
loop_
_entity.id
_entity.type
_entity.pdbx_description
1 polymer ?
#
loop_
_entity_poly.entity_id
_entity_poly.type
_entity_poly.pdbx_seq_one_letter_code
_entity_poly.pdbx_strand_id
1 'polypeptide(L)'
;MFLLMMAGAFAMFLHYRLRIPLNIPGHHGLEFMAIFVLIRLGSNVRYAASIASLGVGIFLLLPGMGASNPLHSFGYLLPGLVLDSLYMLGSKRFQMFLLIIFLAGFAYMSIPLSRFFVTLITGYPNPAFIKFGTAYTILSFFFFGMLGGLLGYGMNSIKTSFRKSDDEQKTT
;
A
#
# COMPACT_ATOMS: atom_id res chain seq x y z
N MET A 1 2.30 -18.12 3.30
CA MET A 1 1.41 -17.19 4.03
C MET A 1 2.15 -16.43 5.11
N PHE A 2 2.78 -17.10 6.07
CA PHE A 2 3.54 -16.44 7.16
C PHE A 2 4.55 -15.38 6.67
N LEU A 3 5.37 -15.71 5.66
CA LEU A 3 6.33 -14.75 5.07
C LEU A 3 5.67 -13.47 4.51
N LEU A 4 4.46 -13.57 3.94
CA LEU A 4 3.73 -12.42 3.42
C LEU A 4 3.24 -11.52 4.55
N MET A 5 2.76 -12.12 5.64
CA MET A 5 2.38 -11.38 6.85
C MET A 5 3.60 -10.70 7.47
N MET A 6 4.75 -11.39 7.55
CA MET A 6 5.99 -10.77 8.01
C MET A 6 6.43 -9.61 7.12
N ALA A 7 6.32 -9.75 5.79
CA ALA A 7 6.64 -8.68 4.85
C ALA A 7 5.73 -7.44 5.05
N GLY A 8 4.44 -7.66 5.32
CA GLY A 8 3.52 -6.57 5.67
C GLY A 8 3.84 -5.92 7.02
N ALA A 9 4.13 -6.72 8.05
CA ALA A 9 4.58 -6.19 9.35
C ALA A 9 5.87 -5.38 9.21
N PHE A 10 6.80 -5.85 8.37
CA PHE A 10 8.03 -5.13 8.05
C PHE A 10 7.76 -3.82 7.29
N ALA A 11 6.79 -3.80 6.37
CA ALA A 11 6.36 -2.56 5.72
C ALA A 11 5.87 -1.52 6.74
N MET A 12 5.08 -1.97 7.73
CA MET A 12 4.60 -1.10 8.82
C MET A 12 5.74 -0.64 9.73
N PHE A 13 6.70 -1.51 10.03
CA PHE A 13 7.90 -1.16 10.78
C PHE A 13 8.72 -0.09 10.07
N LEU A 14 8.95 -0.23 8.76
CA LEU A 14 9.64 0.77 7.95
C LEU A 14 8.89 2.09 7.93
N HIS A 15 7.57 2.06 7.72
CA HIS A 15 6.71 3.24 7.79
C HIS A 15 6.82 3.96 9.15
N TYR A 16 6.85 3.20 10.25
CA TYR A 16 7.02 3.75 11.59
C TYR A 16 8.42 4.35 11.82
N ARG A 17 9.47 3.77 11.22
CA ARG A 17 10.85 4.22 11.41
C ARG A 17 11.24 5.37 10.50
N LEU A 18 10.73 5.38 9.27
CA LEU A 18 10.93 6.40 8.25
C LEU A 18 9.96 7.57 8.45
N ARG A 19 9.74 8.02 9.69
CA ARG A 19 8.93 9.20 10.02
C ARG A 19 9.59 10.47 9.45
N ILE A 20 9.49 10.66 8.15
CA ILE A 20 9.90 11.87 7.45
C ILE A 20 8.83 12.91 7.78
N PRO A 21 9.17 14.03 8.43
CA PRO A 21 8.18 15.04 8.83
C PRO A 21 7.74 15.89 7.63
N LEU A 22 7.17 15.24 6.60
CA LEU A 22 6.51 15.91 5.48
C LEU A 22 5.12 16.34 5.94
N ASN A 23 4.87 17.64 5.97
CA ASN A 23 3.56 18.22 6.30
C ASN A 23 2.56 18.08 5.14
N ILE A 24 2.52 16.91 4.51
CA ILE A 24 1.70 16.57 3.34
C ILE A 24 0.93 15.28 3.65
N PRO A 25 -0.40 15.26 3.52
CA PRO A 25 -1.19 14.06 3.76
C PRO A 25 -0.83 12.96 2.75
N GLY A 26 -0.62 11.75 3.26
CA GLY A 26 -0.42 10.57 2.42
C GLY A 26 0.99 10.38 1.86
N HIS A 27 1.97 11.19 2.23
CA HIS A 27 3.35 11.04 1.73
C HIS A 27 3.94 9.64 1.94
N HIS A 28 3.54 9.00 3.03
CA HIS A 28 3.88 7.63 3.36
C HIS A 28 3.36 6.57 2.38
N GLY A 29 2.50 6.95 1.44
CA GLY A 29 2.05 6.09 0.36
C GLY A 29 3.20 5.65 -0.53
N LEU A 30 4.26 6.45 -0.61
CA LEU A 30 5.44 6.17 -1.41
C LEU A 30 6.10 4.85 -0.99
N GLU A 31 6.50 4.71 0.28
CA GLU A 31 7.10 3.49 0.79
C GLU A 31 6.07 2.36 0.99
N PHE A 32 4.88 2.69 1.48
CA PHE A 32 3.88 1.68 1.82
C PHE A 32 3.36 0.97 0.57
N MET A 33 3.01 1.71 -0.48
CA MET A 33 2.56 1.12 -1.74
C MET A 33 3.68 0.46 -2.53
N ALA A 34 4.92 0.95 -2.45
CA ALA A 34 6.05 0.29 -3.08
C ALA A 34 6.20 -1.15 -2.59
N ILE A 35 6.12 -1.36 -1.27
CA ILE A 35 6.24 -2.70 -0.69
C ILE A 35 5.01 -3.56 -1.04
N PHE A 36 3.80 -3.02 -0.94
CA PHE A 36 2.57 -3.77 -1.24
C PHE A 36 2.50 -4.22 -2.69
N VAL A 37 2.84 -3.35 -3.64
CA VAL A 37 2.91 -3.69 -5.06
C VAL A 37 4.02 -4.70 -5.33
N LEU A 38 5.19 -4.54 -4.70
CA LEU A 38 6.28 -5.53 -4.82
C LEU A 38 5.86 -6.91 -4.31
N ILE A 39 5.16 -6.99 -3.18
CA ILE A 39 4.61 -8.24 -2.64
C ILE A 39 3.60 -8.85 -3.61
N ARG A 40 2.67 -8.04 -4.15
CA ARG A 40 1.64 -8.48 -5.09
C ARG A 40 2.23 -9.05 -6.38
N LEU A 41 3.20 -8.36 -6.96
CA LEU A 41 3.83 -8.76 -8.23
C LEU A 41 4.85 -9.90 -8.04
N GLY A 42 5.52 -9.93 -6.89
CA GLY A 42 6.54 -10.93 -6.57
C GLY A 42 5.99 -12.25 -6.02
N SER A 43 4.67 -12.36 -5.81
CA SER A 43 4.02 -13.54 -5.22
C SER A 43 2.99 -14.16 -6.16
N ASN A 44 2.99 -15.50 -6.22
CA ASN A 44 1.97 -16.28 -6.94
C ASN A 44 0.68 -16.48 -6.12
N VAL A 45 0.61 -15.98 -4.88
CA VAL A 45 -0.56 -16.15 -4.01
C VAL A 45 -1.67 -15.18 -4.41
N ARG A 46 -2.90 -15.66 -4.62
CA ARG A 46 -4.04 -14.86 -5.11
C ARG A 46 -4.37 -13.61 -4.29
N TYR A 47 -4.16 -13.63 -2.96
CA TYR A 47 -4.45 -12.50 -2.06
C TYR A 47 -3.20 -12.04 -1.31
N ALA A 48 -2.07 -11.92 -2.02
CA ALA A 48 -0.78 -11.65 -1.40
C ALA A 48 -0.75 -10.31 -0.64
N ALA A 49 -1.32 -9.24 -1.20
CA ALA A 49 -1.31 -7.92 -0.57
C ALA A 49 -2.29 -7.84 0.61
N SER A 50 -3.42 -8.54 0.54
CA SER A 50 -4.39 -8.67 1.63
C SER A 50 -3.80 -9.45 2.80
N ILE A 51 -3.08 -10.54 2.52
CA ILE A 51 -2.38 -11.30 3.57
C ILE A 51 -1.27 -10.44 4.21
N ALA A 52 -0.57 -9.63 3.41
CA ALA A 52 0.40 -8.68 3.95
C ALA A 52 -0.26 -7.62 4.84
N SER A 53 -1.44 -7.10 4.48
CA SER A 53 -2.14 -6.13 5.31
C SER A 53 -2.54 -6.70 6.67
N LEU A 54 -2.87 -8.00 6.78
CA LEU A 54 -3.05 -8.64 8.09
C LEU A 54 -1.79 -8.55 8.97
N GLY A 55 -0.61 -8.68 8.37
CA GLY A 55 0.66 -8.47 9.08
C GLY A 55 0.85 -7.05 9.59
N VAL A 56 0.41 -6.04 8.82
CA VAL A 56 0.36 -4.64 9.25
C VAL A 56 -0.58 -4.50 10.46
N GLY A 57 -1.76 -5.12 10.40
CA GLY A 57 -2.73 -5.11 11.50
C GLY A 57 -2.15 -5.70 12.79
N ILE A 58 -1.48 -6.86 12.71
CA ILE A 58 -0.82 -7.48 13.86
C ILE A 58 0.27 -6.56 14.44
N PHE A 59 1.08 -5.94 13.57
CA PHE A 59 2.12 -5.01 14.02
C PHE A 59 1.54 -3.80 14.75
N LEU A 60 0.42 -3.25 14.27
CA LEU A 60 -0.27 -2.12 14.90
C LEU A 60 -0.87 -2.46 16.27
N LEU A 61 -1.17 -3.73 16.55
CA LEU A 61 -1.64 -4.18 17.88
C LEU A 61 -0.53 -4.23 18.93
N LEU A 62 0.74 -4.13 18.54
CA LEU A 62 1.85 -4.12 19.49
C LEU A 62 1.85 -2.80 20.31
N PRO A 63 2.02 -2.88 21.64
CA PRO A 63 2.10 -1.69 22.49
C PRO A 63 3.18 -0.70 22.00
N GLY A 64 2.82 0.58 21.87
CA GLY A 64 3.74 1.64 21.43
C GLY A 64 3.89 1.81 19.90
N MET A 65 3.27 0.94 19.08
CA MET A 65 3.42 0.95 17.61
C MET A 65 2.34 1.74 16.85
N GLY A 66 1.47 2.47 17.56
CA GLY A 66 0.68 3.54 16.94
C GLY A 66 -0.76 3.21 16.53
N ALA A 67 -1.39 2.15 17.06
CA ALA A 67 -2.84 2.06 17.08
C ALA A 67 -3.41 3.09 18.08
N SER A 68 -3.42 4.37 17.71
CA SER A 68 -4.06 5.41 18.52
C SER A 68 -5.56 5.17 18.64
N ASN A 69 -6.19 4.60 17.61
CA ASN A 69 -7.60 4.26 17.55
C ASN A 69 -7.83 2.99 16.68
N PRO A 70 -8.86 2.16 16.95
CA PRO A 70 -9.19 0.99 16.12
C PRO A 70 -9.44 1.32 14.64
N LEU A 71 -10.02 2.49 14.37
CA LEU A 71 -10.21 3.03 13.02
C LEU A 71 -8.89 3.27 12.27
N HIS A 72 -7.83 3.60 13.01
CA HIS A 72 -6.50 3.73 12.43
C HIS A 72 -6.04 2.37 11.90
N SER A 73 -6.11 1.33 12.72
CA SER A 73 -5.72 -0.04 12.33
C SER A 73 -6.53 -0.58 11.16
N PHE A 74 -7.85 -0.39 11.17
CA PHE A 74 -8.71 -0.82 10.07
C PHE A 74 -8.37 -0.11 8.75
N GLY A 75 -8.05 1.18 8.82
CA GLY A 75 -7.64 1.97 7.65
C GLY A 75 -6.43 1.37 6.93
N TYR A 76 -5.45 0.82 7.64
CA TYR A 76 -4.25 0.22 7.04
C TYR A 76 -4.45 -1.19 6.47
N LEU A 77 -5.59 -1.83 6.73
CA LEU A 77 -5.96 -3.11 6.11
C LEU A 77 -6.50 -2.93 4.69
N LEU A 78 -7.23 -1.83 4.47
CA LEU A 78 -7.94 -1.54 3.22
C LEU A 78 -7.03 -1.53 1.98
N PRO A 79 -5.84 -0.93 1.98
CA PRO A 79 -5.07 -0.81 0.76
C PRO A 79 -4.62 -2.16 0.20
N GLY A 80 -4.28 -3.13 1.05
CA GLY A 80 -3.95 -4.49 0.60
C GLY A 80 -5.14 -5.21 -0.03
N LEU A 81 -6.30 -5.08 0.58
CA LEU A 81 -7.54 -5.67 0.10
C LEU A 81 -7.96 -5.06 -1.24
N VAL A 82 -8.00 -3.73 -1.32
CA VAL A 82 -8.37 -3.01 -2.54
C VAL A 82 -7.38 -3.29 -3.66
N LEU A 83 -6.07 -3.34 -3.37
CA LEU A 83 -5.05 -3.65 -4.37
C LEU A 83 -5.26 -5.04 -4.98
N ASP A 84 -5.47 -6.08 -4.16
CA ASP A 84 -5.72 -7.44 -4.67
C ASP A 84 -7.02 -7.53 -5.48
N SER A 85 -8.11 -6.95 -4.96
CA SER A 85 -9.41 -6.94 -5.64
C SER A 85 -9.32 -6.29 -7.02
N LEU A 86 -8.66 -5.14 -7.10
CA LEU A 86 -8.50 -4.42 -8.37
C LEU A 86 -7.51 -5.13 -9.31
N TYR A 87 -6.43 -5.71 -8.77
CA TYR A 87 -5.42 -6.40 -9.57
C TYR A 87 -6.01 -7.60 -10.31
N MET A 88 -6.94 -8.31 -9.68
CA MET A 88 -7.63 -9.46 -10.27
C MET A 88 -8.55 -9.11 -11.44
N LEU A 89 -8.89 -7.83 -11.64
CA LEU A 89 -9.72 -7.36 -12.76
C LEU A 89 -8.90 -7.07 -14.04
N GLY A 90 -7.56 -7.02 -13.97
CA GLY A 90 -6.68 -6.65 -15.09
C GLY A 90 -6.22 -7.81 -15.98
N SER A 91 -6.27 -7.65 -17.32
CA SER A 91 -6.11 -8.77 -18.28
C SER A 91 -4.91 -8.69 -19.28
N LYS A 92 -4.11 -7.61 -19.36
CA LYS A 92 -3.01 -7.52 -20.36
C LYS A 92 -1.73 -6.83 -19.85
N ARG A 93 -0.56 -7.24 -20.39
CA ARG A 93 0.81 -6.90 -19.90
C ARG A 93 1.24 -5.42 -20.01
N PHE A 94 0.98 -4.73 -21.12
CA PHE A 94 1.30 -3.28 -21.25
C PHE A 94 0.27 -2.42 -20.51
N GLN A 95 -1.00 -2.81 -20.56
CA GLN A 95 -2.03 -2.23 -19.69
C GLN A 95 -1.65 -2.43 -18.21
N MET A 96 -0.96 -3.52 -17.86
CA MET A 96 -0.58 -3.87 -16.50
C MET A 96 0.32 -2.83 -15.81
N PHE A 97 1.23 -2.16 -16.55
CA PHE A 97 2.10 -1.13 -15.97
C PHE A 97 1.31 0.11 -15.55
N LEU A 98 0.56 0.72 -16.47
CA LEU A 98 -0.26 1.88 -16.12
C LEU A 98 -1.34 1.48 -15.12
N LEU A 99 -1.96 0.31 -15.33
CA LEU A 99 -2.98 -0.21 -14.43
C LEU A 99 -2.44 -0.34 -13.01
N ILE A 100 -1.30 -1.00 -12.77
CA ILE A 100 -0.80 -1.20 -11.39
C ILE A 100 -0.54 0.13 -10.67
N ILE A 101 -0.07 1.16 -11.39
CA ILE A 101 0.16 2.50 -10.84
C ILE A 101 -1.18 3.11 -10.39
N PHE A 102 -2.18 3.11 -11.28
CA PHE A 102 -3.51 3.61 -10.94
C PHE A 102 -4.16 2.80 -9.81
N LEU A 103 -4.04 1.47 -9.85
CA LEU A 103 -4.58 0.59 -8.81
C LEU A 103 -3.94 0.85 -7.45
N ALA A 104 -2.63 1.11 -7.40
CA ALA A 104 -1.95 1.49 -6.16
C ALA A 104 -2.47 2.84 -5.62
N GLY A 105 -2.75 3.81 -6.49
CA GLY A 105 -3.41 5.06 -6.13
C GLY A 105 -4.80 4.84 -5.54
N PHE A 106 -5.66 4.08 -6.24
CA PHE A 106 -7.00 3.72 -5.78
C PHE A 106 -6.97 2.93 -4.45
N ALA A 107 -6.00 2.02 -4.31
CA ALA A 107 -5.80 1.28 -3.09
C ALA A 107 -5.40 2.19 -1.93
N TYR A 108 -4.46 3.11 -2.12
CA TYR A 108 -4.00 3.96 -1.01
C TYR A 108 -5.03 5.02 -0.60
N MET A 109 -5.76 5.59 -1.56
CA MET A 109 -6.84 6.55 -1.25
C MET A 109 -8.03 5.92 -0.51
N SER A 110 -8.13 4.59 -0.43
CA SER A 110 -9.13 3.92 0.39
C SER A 110 -9.05 4.30 1.87
N ILE A 111 -7.87 4.70 2.36
CA ILE A 111 -7.66 5.19 3.73
C ILE A 111 -8.49 6.45 4.00
N PRO A 112 -8.22 7.61 3.35
CA PRO A 112 -9.04 8.80 3.58
C PRO A 112 -10.49 8.57 3.15
N LEU A 113 -10.76 7.78 2.11
CA LEU A 113 -12.14 7.52 1.69
C LEU A 113 -12.96 6.82 2.78
N SER A 114 -12.39 5.84 3.47
CA SER A 114 -13.06 5.21 4.63
C SER A 114 -13.34 6.21 5.75
N ARG A 115 -12.38 7.11 6.04
CA ARG A 115 -12.56 8.16 7.06
C ARG A 115 -13.60 9.19 6.64
N PHE A 116 -13.72 9.47 5.34
CA PHE A 116 -14.75 10.34 4.80
C PHE A 116 -16.14 9.76 5.03
N PHE A 117 -16.36 8.47 4.72
CA PHE A 117 -17.62 7.80 5.03
C PHE A 117 -17.93 7.79 6.52
N VAL A 118 -16.95 7.52 7.38
CA VAL A 118 -17.14 7.60 8.85
C VAL A 118 -17.54 9.00 9.29
N THR A 119 -16.88 10.04 8.76
CA THR A 119 -17.20 11.44 9.06
C THR A 119 -18.63 11.79 8.61
N LEU A 120 -19.05 11.33 7.43
CA LEU A 120 -20.41 11.57 6.92
C LEU A 120 -21.49 10.89 7.79
N ILE A 121 -21.23 9.67 8.26
CA ILE A 121 -22.22 8.89 9.03
C ILE A 121 -22.28 9.36 10.49
N THR A 122 -21.13 9.63 11.10
CA THR A 122 -21.04 9.92 12.54
C THR A 122 -21.02 11.41 12.88
N GLY A 123 -20.73 12.26 11.90
CA GLY A 123 -20.43 13.68 12.12
C GLY A 123 -19.06 13.92 12.80
N TYR A 124 -18.28 12.88 13.11
CA TYR A 124 -17.02 13.04 13.82
C TYR A 124 -15.95 13.67 12.91
N PRO A 125 -15.41 14.86 13.26
CA PRO A 125 -14.49 15.58 12.39
C PRO A 125 -13.16 14.84 12.24
N ASN A 126 -12.69 14.68 11.00
CA ASN A 126 -11.34 14.18 10.72
C ASN A 126 -10.33 15.34 10.69
N PRO A 127 -9.30 15.34 11.57
CA PRO A 127 -8.31 16.42 11.64
C PRO A 127 -7.59 16.69 10.31
N ALA A 128 -7.35 15.66 9.49
CA ALA A 128 -6.69 15.83 8.20
C ALA A 128 -7.56 16.59 7.20
N PHE A 129 -8.87 16.35 7.20
CA PHE A 129 -9.80 17.04 6.30
C PHE A 129 -10.02 18.49 6.71
N ILE A 130 -10.03 18.78 8.01
CA ILE A 130 -10.10 20.17 8.50
C ILE A 130 -8.81 20.92 8.14
N LYS A 131 -7.65 20.31 8.38
CA LYS A 131 -6.36 20.97 8.18
C LYS A 131 -6.02 21.23 6.71
N PHE A 132 -6.26 20.25 5.83
CA PHE A 132 -5.79 20.30 4.45
C PHE A 132 -6.91 20.33 3.40
N GLY A 133 -8.17 20.13 3.81
CA GLY A 133 -9.31 19.94 2.90
C GLY A 133 -9.48 18.49 2.46
N THR A 134 -10.74 18.09 2.28
CA THR A 134 -11.13 16.72 1.91
C THR A 134 -10.56 16.31 0.55
N ALA A 135 -10.78 17.14 -0.47
CA ALA A 135 -10.34 16.84 -1.84
C ALA A 135 -8.82 16.69 -1.93
N TYR A 136 -8.07 17.63 -1.35
CA TYR A 136 -6.61 17.57 -1.35
C TYR A 136 -6.08 16.36 -0.58
N THR A 137 -6.69 16.00 0.55
CA THR A 137 -6.29 14.81 1.32
C THR A 137 -6.48 13.54 0.48
N ILE A 138 -7.64 13.37 -0.16
CA ILE A 138 -7.93 12.19 -0.99
C ILE A 138 -6.99 12.13 -2.20
N LEU A 139 -6.82 13.25 -2.92
CA LEU A 139 -5.95 13.32 -4.09
C LEU A 139 -4.48 13.09 -3.73
N SER A 140 -4.00 13.62 -2.61
CA SER A 140 -2.62 13.41 -2.19
C SER A 140 -2.34 11.94 -1.91
N PHE A 141 -3.23 11.24 -1.21
CA PHE A 141 -3.12 9.78 -1.04
C PHE A 141 -3.14 9.07 -2.40
N PHE A 142 -4.04 9.45 -3.31
CA PHE A 142 -4.06 8.85 -4.64
C PHE A 142 -2.71 9.00 -5.36
N PHE A 143 -2.14 10.20 -5.41
CA PHE A 143 -0.86 10.45 -6.08
C PHE A 143 0.33 9.77 -5.40
N PHE A 144 0.44 9.83 -4.07
CA PHE A 144 1.51 9.11 -3.37
C PHE A 144 1.37 7.59 -3.50
N GLY A 145 0.14 7.08 -3.57
CA GLY A 145 -0.12 5.68 -3.88
C GLY A 145 0.35 5.30 -5.28
N MET A 146 0.09 6.15 -6.29
CA MET A 146 0.61 5.96 -7.65
C MET A 146 2.15 5.96 -7.68
N LEU A 147 2.79 6.92 -7.02
CA LEU A 147 4.25 7.02 -6.95
C LEU A 147 4.86 5.78 -6.27
N GLY A 148 4.27 5.35 -5.15
CA GLY A 148 4.69 4.11 -4.50
C GLY A 148 4.49 2.89 -5.40
N GLY A 149 3.36 2.81 -6.11
CA GLY A 149 3.11 1.72 -7.07
C GLY A 149 4.10 1.69 -8.23
N LEU A 150 4.49 2.85 -8.74
CA LEU A 150 5.55 2.98 -9.75
C LEU A 150 6.88 2.46 -9.24
N LEU A 151 7.27 2.82 -8.01
CA LEU A 151 8.49 2.33 -7.37
C LEU A 151 8.43 0.81 -7.17
N GLY A 152 7.33 0.28 -6.64
CA GLY A 152 7.15 -1.16 -6.42
C GLY A 152 7.21 -1.97 -7.72
N TYR A 153 6.61 -1.45 -8.80
CA TYR A 153 6.73 -2.06 -10.13
C TYR A 153 8.17 -2.02 -10.65
N GLY A 154 8.85 -0.87 -10.52
CA GLY A 154 10.25 -0.71 -10.92
C GLY A 154 11.18 -1.70 -10.21
N MET A 155 11.04 -1.83 -8.88
CA MET A 155 11.78 -2.81 -8.08
C MET A 155 11.53 -4.26 -8.55
N ASN A 156 10.27 -4.59 -8.87
CA ASN A 156 9.94 -5.92 -9.38
C ASN A 156 10.56 -6.16 -10.77
N SER A 157 10.54 -5.16 -11.65
CA SER A 157 11.15 -5.24 -12.98
C SER A 157 12.67 -5.52 -12.89
N ILE A 158 13.38 -4.77 -12.04
CA ILE A 158 14.81 -4.95 -11.79
C ILE A 158 15.09 -6.37 -11.27
N LYS A 159 14.32 -6.84 -10.28
CA LYS A 159 14.44 -8.20 -9.73
C LYS A 159 14.26 -9.28 -10.80
N THR A 160 13.28 -9.11 -11.68
CA THR A 160 13.05 -10.07 -12.77
C THR A 160 14.16 -10.08 -13.82
N SER A 161 14.81 -8.93 -14.04
CA SER A 161 15.96 -8.82 -14.94
C SER A 161 17.17 -9.59 -14.42
N PHE A 162 17.50 -9.46 -13.14
CA PHE A 162 18.62 -10.20 -12.53
C PHE A 162 18.40 -11.71 -12.56
N ARG A 163 17.20 -12.19 -12.23
CA ARG A 163 16.90 -13.63 -12.26
C ARG A 163 17.09 -14.23 -13.64
N LYS A 164 16.74 -13.50 -14.70
CA LYS A 164 16.91 -13.97 -16.07
C LYS A 164 18.40 -14.13 -16.43
N SER A 165 19.26 -13.22 -15.98
CA SER A 165 20.71 -13.30 -16.20
C SER A 165 21.35 -14.50 -15.48
N ASP A 166 20.91 -14.82 -14.26
CA ASP A 166 21.42 -15.99 -13.52
C ASP A 166 21.02 -17.32 -14.17
N ASP A 167 19.82 -17.39 -14.75
CA ASP A 167 19.34 -18.59 -15.45
C ASP A 167 20.10 -18.84 -16.76
N GLU A 168 20.44 -17.78 -17.50
CA GLU A 168 21.25 -17.87 -18.74
C GLU A 168 22.69 -18.36 -18.46
N GLN A 169 23.28 -18.00 -17.32
CA GLN A 169 24.62 -18.46 -16.91
C GLN A 169 24.67 -19.92 -16.45
N LYS A 170 23.56 -20.50 -15.98
CA LYS A 170 23.50 -21.92 -15.58
C LYS A 170 23.30 -22.88 -16.75
N THR A 171 22.93 -22.37 -17.93
CA THR A 171 22.71 -23.15 -19.15
C THR A 171 23.91 -23.21 -20.10
N THR A 172 25.02 -22.54 -19.75
CA THR A 172 26.32 -22.59 -20.44
C THR A 172 27.36 -23.29 -19.59
#